data_AF-A0A3B8HEM3-F1
#
_entry.id   AF-A0A3B8HEM3-F1
#
_cell.length_a   1.000
_cell.length_b   1.000
_cell.length_c   1.000
_cell.angle_alpha   90.00
_cell.angle_beta   90.00
_cell.angle_gamma   90.00
#
_symmetry.space_group_name_H-M   'P 1'
#
loop_
_entity.id
_entity.type
_entity.pdbx_description
1 polymer ?
#
loop_
_entity_poly.entity_id
_entity_poly.type
_entity_poly.pdbx_seq_one_letter_code
_entity_poly.pdbx_strand_id
1 'polypeptide(L)'
;LFATGLRESWEEIRLNPTRVLFLGALPKQRLILFPRSIHPLVVWVERQRRFFPSWEVDRIVSIPLHRLLDPNNYFRYRLYVAPHLTELYQPDTQDFPCLFHRDRHHAEVLWGVTYRMVTQFLELVFGFHPPNVSNRPFIPGLLDEGYLNGRD
;
A
#
# COMPACT_ATOMS: atom_id res chain seq x y z
N LEU A 1 -3.93 18.10 -8.95
CA LEU A 1 -3.40 16.87 -8.31
C LEU A 1 -3.29 17.04 -6.79
N PHE A 2 -2.45 17.96 -6.28
CA PHE A 2 -2.29 18.10 -4.81
C PHE A 2 -3.58 18.49 -4.07
N ALA A 3 -4.33 19.47 -4.57
CA ALA A 3 -5.63 19.83 -4.01
C ALA A 3 -6.62 18.64 -3.98
N THR A 4 -6.62 17.80 -5.02
CA THR A 4 -7.41 16.57 -5.06
C THR A 4 -6.99 15.61 -3.96
N GLY A 5 -5.68 15.34 -3.83
CA GLY A 5 -5.16 14.46 -2.77
C GLY A 5 -5.50 14.94 -1.36
N LEU A 6 -5.47 16.26 -1.11
CA LEU A 6 -5.89 16.85 0.16
C LEU A 6 -7.40 16.71 0.41
N ARG A 7 -8.22 16.90 -0.62
CA ARG A 7 -9.67 16.72 -0.52
C ARG A 7 -10.01 15.27 -0.16
N GLU A 8 -9.49 14.30 -0.90
CA GLU A 8 -9.75 12.87 -0.62
C GLU A 8 -9.23 12.50 0.77
N SER A 9 -8.01 12.92 1.15
CA SER A 9 -7.47 12.64 2.48
C SER A 9 -8.32 13.24 3.61
N TRP A 10 -8.97 14.38 3.37
CA TRP A 10 -9.95 14.94 4.32
C TRP A 10 -11.24 14.12 4.35
N GLU A 11 -11.75 13.70 3.20
CA GLU A 11 -12.99 12.92 3.07
C GLU A 11 -12.86 11.53 3.71
N GLU A 12 -11.74 10.84 3.46
CA GLU A 12 -11.45 9.47 3.88
C GLU A 12 -10.94 9.36 5.32
N ILE A 13 -10.01 10.22 5.75
CA ILE A 13 -9.32 10.08 7.06
C ILE A 13 -9.31 11.35 7.92
N ARG A 14 -10.00 12.40 7.48
CA ARG A 14 -10.04 13.73 8.13
C ARG A 14 -8.64 14.35 8.32
N LEU A 15 -7.75 14.16 7.34
CA LEU A 15 -6.43 14.82 7.34
C LEU A 15 -6.61 16.34 7.19
N ASN A 16 -6.19 17.11 8.19
CA ASN A 16 -6.32 18.57 8.15
C ASN A 16 -5.41 19.18 7.05
N PRO A 17 -5.98 19.79 5.99
CA PRO A 17 -5.23 20.26 4.84
C PRO A 17 -4.34 21.48 5.14
N THR A 18 -4.53 22.14 6.28
CA THR A 18 -3.71 23.28 6.72
C THR A 18 -2.55 22.88 7.64
N ARG A 19 -2.42 21.59 7.98
CA ARG A 19 -1.40 21.05 8.90
C ARG A 19 -0.49 20.02 8.22
N VAL A 20 -0.25 20.22 6.94
CA VAL A 20 0.61 19.38 6.11
C VAL A 20 1.64 20.24 5.39
N LEU A 21 2.88 19.75 5.35
CA LEU A 21 3.95 20.33 4.53
C LEU A 21 4.16 19.42 3.33
N PHE A 22 4.01 19.95 2.11
CA PHE A 22 4.27 19.19 0.89
C PHE A 22 5.76 18.98 0.70
N LEU A 23 6.18 17.71 0.57
CA LEU A 23 7.59 17.34 0.42
C LEU A 23 7.97 17.07 -1.04
N GLY A 24 7.01 16.66 -1.88
CA GLY A 24 7.26 16.39 -3.29
C GLY A 24 6.37 15.30 -3.86
N ALA A 25 6.49 15.06 -5.17
CA ALA A 25 5.81 13.99 -5.88
C ALA A 25 6.77 12.84 -6.18
N LEU A 26 6.27 11.60 -6.08
CA LEU A 26 7.01 10.40 -6.51
C LEU A 26 6.70 10.08 -7.98
N PRO A 27 7.50 9.21 -8.63
CA PRO A 27 7.19 8.74 -9.98
C PRO A 27 5.78 8.14 -10.09
N LYS A 28 5.10 8.49 -11.18
CA LYS A 28 3.74 7.99 -11.48
C LYS A 28 3.70 6.47 -11.54
N GLN A 29 2.66 5.88 -10.98
CA GLN A 29 2.43 4.44 -11.03
C GLN A 29 1.33 4.14 -12.04
N ARG A 30 1.57 3.19 -12.95
CA ARG A 30 0.50 2.64 -13.79
C ARG A 30 -0.08 1.41 -13.10
N LEU A 31 -1.41 1.32 -13.08
CA LEU A 31 -2.10 0.11 -12.64
C LEU A 31 -2.03 -0.94 -13.75
N ILE A 32 -1.95 -2.22 -13.34
CA ILE A 32 -1.87 -3.35 -14.26
C ILE A 32 -3.28 -3.77 -14.71
N LEU A 33 -4.21 -3.83 -13.75
CA LEU A 33 -5.59 -4.29 -13.98
C LEU A 33 -6.49 -3.24 -14.63
N PHE A 34 -6.14 -1.95 -14.50
CA PHE A 34 -6.92 -0.84 -15.02
C PHE A 34 -6.01 0.17 -15.71
N PRO A 35 -6.39 0.77 -16.85
CA PRO A 35 -5.57 1.77 -17.54
C PRO A 35 -5.62 3.14 -16.84
N ARG A 36 -5.30 3.18 -15.55
CA ARG A 36 -5.26 4.38 -14.71
C ARG A 36 -3.84 4.65 -14.22
N SER A 37 -3.53 5.93 -14.00
CA SER A 37 -2.23 6.38 -13.47
C SER A 37 -2.42 7.05 -12.11
N ILE A 38 -1.65 6.60 -11.12
CA ILE A 38 -1.60 7.17 -9.78
C ILE A 38 -0.41 8.14 -9.70
N HIS A 39 -0.65 9.32 -9.12
CA HIS A 39 0.36 10.34 -8.88
C HIS A 39 0.59 10.44 -7.36
N PRO A 40 1.62 9.78 -6.82
CA PRO A 40 1.83 9.73 -5.37
C PRO A 40 2.45 11.06 -4.90
N LEU A 41 1.89 11.61 -3.83
CA LEU A 41 2.32 12.87 -3.25
C LEU A 41 2.73 12.63 -1.80
N VAL A 42 3.88 13.16 -1.41
CA VAL A 42 4.43 12.99 -0.07
C VAL A 42 4.21 14.27 0.72
N VAL A 43 3.67 14.11 1.93
CA VAL A 43 3.48 15.21 2.88
C VAL A 43 4.04 14.85 4.24
N TRP A 44 4.48 15.86 4.98
CA TRP A 44 4.78 15.77 6.40
C TRP A 44 3.59 16.26 7.21
N VAL A 45 3.14 15.47 8.19
CA VAL A 45 2.02 15.82 9.07
C VAL A 45 2.57 16.39 10.37
N GLU A 46 2.44 17.71 10.58
CA GLU A 46 3.20 18.39 11.63
C GLU A 46 2.67 18.17 13.06
N ARG A 47 1.36 17.95 13.23
CA ARG A 47 0.72 17.93 14.57
C ARG A 47 -0.48 17.01 14.74
N GLN A 48 -1.09 16.53 13.65
CA GLN A 48 -2.27 15.68 13.76
C GLN A 48 -1.86 14.27 14.17
N ARG A 49 -2.36 13.81 15.32
CA ARG A 49 -2.11 12.46 15.85
C ARG A 49 -3.31 11.52 15.77
N ARG A 50 -4.50 12.08 15.54
CA ARG A 50 -5.76 11.33 15.43
C ARG A 50 -6.29 11.49 14.04
N PHE A 51 -6.70 10.39 13.45
CA PHE A 51 -7.35 10.30 12.15
C PHE A 51 -8.69 9.60 12.34
N PHE A 52 -9.66 9.94 11.51
CA PHE A 52 -11.00 9.40 11.63
C PHE A 52 -11.42 8.83 10.28
N PRO A 53 -11.47 7.49 10.14
CA PRO A 53 -11.87 6.87 8.90
C PRO A 53 -13.34 7.18 8.57
N SER A 54 -13.62 7.36 7.28
CA SER A 54 -14.97 7.38 6.74
C SER A 54 -15.52 5.96 6.60
N TRP A 55 -16.74 5.85 6.06
CA TRP A 55 -17.34 4.54 5.74
C TRP A 55 -16.64 3.81 4.59
N GLU A 56 -15.81 4.51 3.81
CA GLU A 56 -15.00 3.93 2.72
C GLU A 56 -13.67 3.36 3.22
N VAL A 57 -13.31 3.61 4.47
CA VAL A 57 -12.04 3.20 5.06
C VAL A 57 -12.30 2.27 6.23
N ASP A 58 -11.97 0.98 6.08
CA ASP A 58 -12.07 0.02 7.18
C ASP A 58 -11.18 0.45 8.36
N ARG A 59 -9.93 0.82 8.08
CA ARG A 59 -8.96 1.21 9.11
C ARG A 59 -7.76 1.97 8.61
N ILE A 60 -7.04 2.57 9.56
CA ILE A 60 -5.80 3.32 9.32
C ILE A 60 -4.64 2.58 9.96
N VAL A 61 -3.68 2.17 9.12
CA VAL A 61 -2.48 1.45 9.55
C VAL A 61 -1.28 2.41 9.55
N SER A 62 -0.59 2.51 10.69
CA SER A 62 0.66 3.27 10.81
C SER A 62 1.85 2.34 10.94
N ILE A 63 2.69 2.24 9.90
CA ILE A 63 3.90 1.42 9.92
C ILE A 63 5.10 2.29 10.32
N PRO A 64 5.78 1.99 11.44
CA PRO A 64 6.97 2.74 11.83
C PRO A 64 8.09 2.65 10.80
N LEU A 65 8.81 3.75 10.58
CA LEU A 65 9.90 3.80 9.61
C LEU A 65 10.98 2.73 9.82
N HIS A 66 11.36 2.44 11.08
CA HIS A 66 12.33 1.39 11.36
C HIS A 66 11.87 -0.02 10.92
N ARG A 67 10.55 -0.27 10.87
CA ARG A 67 10.00 -1.53 10.34
C ARG A 67 10.07 -1.56 8.82
N LEU A 68 9.80 -0.42 8.16
CA LEU A 68 9.96 -0.26 6.72
C LEU A 68 11.41 -0.45 6.28
N LEU A 69 12.38 -0.03 7.10
CA LEU A 69 13.82 -0.13 6.82
C LEU A 69 14.47 -1.44 7.28
N ASP A 70 13.71 -2.39 7.83
CA ASP A 70 14.23 -3.67 8.27
C ASP A 70 14.00 -4.75 7.19
N PRO A 71 15.08 -5.28 6.56
CA PRO A 71 14.98 -6.29 5.51
C PRO A 71 14.25 -7.57 5.93
N ASN A 72 14.14 -7.85 7.23
CA ASN A 72 13.48 -9.06 7.71
C ASN A 72 11.95 -9.00 7.59
N ASN A 73 11.37 -7.82 7.39
CA ASN A 73 9.93 -7.66 7.25
C ASN A 73 9.44 -7.86 5.80
N TYR A 74 10.33 -8.23 4.86
CA TYR A 74 9.99 -8.41 3.45
C TYR A 74 9.86 -9.90 3.10
N PHE A 75 8.79 -10.23 2.37
CA PHE A 75 8.37 -11.61 2.04
C PHE A 75 7.82 -11.72 0.62
N ARG A 76 7.54 -12.96 0.20
CA ARG A 76 6.68 -13.22 -0.98
C ARG A 76 5.22 -13.15 -0.55
N TYR A 77 4.39 -12.57 -1.38
CA TYR A 77 2.94 -12.59 -1.25
C TYR A 77 2.36 -13.38 -2.41
N ARG A 78 1.57 -14.39 -2.10
CA ARG A 78 1.02 -15.32 -3.07
C ARG A 78 -0.48 -15.09 -3.20
N LEU A 79 -0.89 -14.56 -4.34
CA LEU A 79 -2.31 -14.38 -4.64
C LEU A 79 -2.90 -15.63 -5.26
N TYR A 80 -3.98 -16.11 -4.64
CA TYR A 80 -4.83 -17.13 -5.22
C TYR A 80 -6.07 -16.47 -5.81
N VAL A 81 -6.40 -16.82 -7.05
CA VAL A 81 -7.63 -16.41 -7.71
C VAL A 81 -8.75 -17.33 -7.24
N ALA A 82 -9.88 -16.77 -6.78
CA ALA A 82 -11.02 -17.58 -6.37
C ALA A 82 -11.49 -18.50 -7.52
N PRO A 83 -11.96 -19.74 -7.24
CA PRO A 83 -12.27 -20.73 -8.29
C PRO A 83 -13.25 -20.26 -9.37
N HIS A 84 -14.19 -19.38 -9.02
CA HIS A 84 -15.19 -18.83 -9.95
C HIS A 84 -14.64 -17.72 -10.86
N LEU A 85 -13.44 -17.21 -10.59
CA LEU A 85 -12.74 -16.19 -11.40
C LEU A 85 -11.59 -16.79 -12.23
N THR A 86 -11.29 -18.07 -12.04
CA THR A 86 -10.18 -18.78 -12.71
C THR A 86 -10.38 -18.91 -14.23
N GLU A 87 -11.62 -18.88 -14.72
CA GLU A 87 -11.91 -18.87 -16.16
C GLU A 87 -11.57 -17.53 -16.83
N LEU A 88 -11.59 -16.43 -16.07
CA LEU A 88 -11.28 -15.07 -16.54
C LEU A 88 -9.81 -14.71 -16.38
N TYR A 89 -9.14 -15.31 -15.40
CA TYR A 89 -7.73 -15.06 -15.07
C TYR A 89 -7.01 -16.41 -14.99
N GLN A 90 -6.08 -16.66 -15.94
CA GLN A 90 -5.31 -17.90 -15.98
C GLN A 90 -4.67 -18.22 -14.61
N PRO A 91 -4.61 -19.51 -14.23
CA PRO A 91 -4.36 -19.97 -12.85
C PRO A 91 -2.92 -19.83 -12.36
N ASP A 92 -2.07 -19.04 -13.05
CA ASP A 92 -0.69 -18.88 -12.64
C ASP A 92 -0.64 -18.03 -11.38
N THR A 93 -0.58 -18.75 -10.26
CA THR A 93 -0.33 -18.23 -8.92
C THR A 93 0.85 -17.29 -8.97
N GLN A 94 0.59 -15.99 -8.88
CA GLN A 94 1.61 -14.97 -9.03
C GLN A 94 2.14 -14.57 -7.65
N ASP A 95 3.46 -14.65 -7.51
CA ASP A 95 4.16 -14.19 -6.33
C ASP A 95 4.61 -12.75 -6.51
N PHE A 96 4.31 -11.91 -5.53
CA PHE A 96 4.68 -10.50 -5.49
C PHE A 96 5.58 -10.23 -4.28
N PRO A 97 6.47 -9.24 -4.35
CA PRO A 97 7.12 -8.76 -3.14
C PRO A 97 6.10 -8.05 -2.24
N CYS A 98 6.26 -8.24 -0.93
CA CYS A 98 5.46 -7.54 0.07
C CYS A 98 6.29 -7.20 1.30
N LEU A 99 5.76 -6.29 2.10
CA LEU A 99 6.16 -6.08 3.48
C LEU A 99 5.06 -6.61 4.40
N PHE A 100 5.44 -7.42 5.37
CA PHE A 100 4.56 -7.90 6.42
C PHE A 100 4.75 -7.06 7.67
N HIS A 101 3.68 -6.43 8.12
CA HIS A 101 3.67 -5.66 9.36
C HIS A 101 2.72 -6.33 10.34
N ARG A 102 3.17 -6.54 11.57
CA ARG A 102 2.32 -7.04 12.65
C ARG A 102 2.49 -6.17 13.88
N ASP A 103 1.39 -5.72 14.43
CA ASP A 103 1.32 -5.11 15.75
C ASP A 103 0.63 -6.06 16.76
N ARG A 104 0.28 -5.56 17.94
CA ARG A 104 -0.34 -6.38 19.00
C ARG A 104 -1.74 -6.89 18.64
N HIS A 105 -2.42 -6.24 17.71
CA HIS A 105 -3.83 -6.45 17.43
C HIS A 105 -4.06 -6.93 15.99
N HIS A 106 -3.21 -6.53 15.05
CA HIS A 106 -3.42 -6.71 13.63
C HIS A 106 -2.16 -7.15 12.88
N ALA A 107 -2.37 -7.82 11.75
CA ALA A 107 -1.35 -8.21 10.80
C ALA A 107 -1.74 -7.70 9.42
N GLU A 108 -0.83 -6.97 8.78
CA GLU A 108 -1.00 -6.27 7.52
C GLU A 108 0.01 -6.75 6.49
N VAL A 109 -0.45 -6.91 5.26
CA VAL A 109 0.43 -7.13 4.11
C VAL A 109 0.38 -5.88 3.25
N LEU A 110 1.52 -5.20 3.14
CA LEU A 110 1.72 -4.12 2.18
C LEU A 110 2.29 -4.71 0.89
N TRP A 111 1.50 -4.74 -0.18
CA TRP A 111 1.89 -5.30 -1.47
C TRP A 111 1.37 -4.43 -2.62
N GLY A 112 1.60 -4.87 -3.86
CA GLY A 112 1.03 -4.23 -5.05
C GLY A 112 1.54 -2.80 -5.27
N VAL A 113 0.64 -1.88 -5.63
CA VAL A 113 1.03 -0.52 -6.04
C VAL A 113 1.48 0.30 -4.84
N THR A 114 0.84 0.14 -3.68
CA THR A 114 1.22 0.82 -2.44
C THR A 114 2.61 0.40 -1.99
N TYR A 115 2.94 -0.90 -2.07
CA TYR A 115 4.31 -1.39 -1.84
C TYR A 115 5.31 -0.67 -2.73
N ARG A 116 5.08 -0.59 -4.05
CA ARG A 116 6.00 0.10 -4.98
C ARG A 116 6.17 1.58 -4.64
N MET A 117 5.10 2.28 -4.29
CA MET A 117 5.16 3.69 -3.89
C MET A 117 6.01 3.88 -2.63
N VAL A 118 5.80 3.02 -1.62
CA VAL A 118 6.57 3.06 -0.38
C VAL A 118 8.03 2.72 -0.62
N THR A 119 8.36 1.67 -1.37
CA THR A 119 9.75 1.30 -1.61
C THR A 119 10.50 2.33 -2.45
N GLN A 120 9.83 2.98 -3.41
CA GLN A 120 10.41 4.12 -4.15
C GLN A 120 10.70 5.31 -3.23
N PHE A 121 9.79 5.62 -2.30
CA PHE A 121 10.04 6.64 -1.30
C PHE A 121 11.25 6.29 -0.42
N LEU A 122 11.35 5.03 0.04
CA LEU A 122 12.45 4.56 0.89
C LEU A 122 13.80 4.62 0.16
N GLU A 123 13.84 4.23 -1.11
CA GLU A 123 15.03 4.34 -1.94
C GLU A 123 15.44 5.81 -2.12
N LEU A 124 14.51 6.68 -2.46
CA LEU A 124 14.78 8.09 -2.74
C LEU A 124 15.26 8.87 -1.52
N VAL A 125 14.69 8.58 -0.33
CA VAL A 125 14.98 9.35 0.89
C VAL A 125 16.09 8.71 1.74
N PHE A 126 16.17 7.38 1.77
CA PHE A 126 17.08 6.65 2.66
C PHE A 126 18.11 5.79 1.94
N GLY A 127 18.05 5.68 0.60
CA GLY A 127 18.90 4.77 -0.15
C GLY A 127 18.64 3.29 0.17
N PHE A 128 17.45 2.97 0.70
CA PHE A 128 17.11 1.62 1.11
C PHE A 128 16.48 0.82 -0.04
N HIS A 129 17.06 -0.34 -0.33
CA HIS A 129 16.51 -1.31 -1.28
C HIS A 129 15.98 -2.54 -0.53
N PRO A 130 14.70 -2.91 -0.71
CA PRO A 130 14.18 -4.16 -0.21
C PRO A 130 15.01 -5.36 -0.68
N PRO A 131 15.19 -6.41 0.15
CA PRO A 131 15.93 -7.58 -0.25
C PRO A 131 15.21 -8.34 -1.36
N ASN A 132 15.96 -9.15 -2.11
CA ASN A 132 15.35 -10.14 -2.98
C ASN A 132 14.58 -11.17 -2.13
N VAL A 133 13.28 -11.32 -2.40
CA VAL A 133 12.39 -12.20 -1.63
C VAL A 133 12.15 -13.56 -2.29
N SER A 134 12.75 -13.86 -3.45
CA SER A 134 12.46 -15.08 -4.22
C SER A 134 12.62 -16.37 -3.42
N ASN A 135 13.55 -16.42 -2.46
CA ASN A 135 13.79 -17.59 -1.61
C ASN A 135 13.15 -17.49 -0.22
N ARG A 136 12.34 -16.47 0.04
CA ARG A 136 11.66 -16.28 1.33
C ARG A 136 10.34 -17.06 1.39
N PRO A 137 9.85 -17.40 2.59
CA PRO A 137 8.50 -17.92 2.77
C PRO A 137 7.47 -16.97 2.14
N PHE A 138 6.34 -17.53 1.70
CA PHE A 138 5.24 -16.76 1.16
C PHE A 138 4.14 -16.56 2.20
N ILE A 139 3.43 -15.45 2.08
CA ILE A 139 2.19 -15.13 2.79
C ILE A 139 1.03 -15.33 1.81
N PRO A 140 0.03 -16.17 2.12
CA PRO A 140 -1.10 -16.37 1.24
C PRO A 140 -2.06 -15.18 1.26
N GLY A 141 -2.64 -14.88 0.11
CA GLY A 141 -3.72 -13.91 -0.07
C GLY A 141 -4.77 -14.43 -1.03
N LEU A 142 -6.01 -14.00 -0.86
CA LEU A 142 -7.12 -14.35 -1.74
C LEU A 142 -7.53 -13.14 -2.57
N LEU A 143 -7.70 -13.34 -3.86
CA LEU A 143 -8.33 -12.39 -4.77
C LEU A 143 -9.77 -12.85 -5.00
N ASP A 144 -10.71 -12.18 -4.33
CA ASP A 144 -12.14 -12.43 -4.45
C ASP A 144 -12.87 -11.25 -5.12
N GLU A 145 -14.20 -11.34 -5.21
CA GLU A 145 -15.03 -10.28 -5.81
C GLU A 145 -14.97 -8.96 -5.02
N GLY A 146 -14.70 -9.00 -3.71
CA GLY A 146 -14.53 -7.81 -2.87
C GLY A 146 -13.33 -6.99 -3.32
N TYR A 147 -12.21 -7.67 -3.54
CA TYR A 147 -10.98 -7.08 -4.04
C TYR A 147 -11.12 -6.47 -5.46
N LEU A 148 -11.84 -7.16 -6.37
CA LEU A 148 -12.04 -6.68 -7.73
C LEU A 148 -12.96 -5.46 -7.82
N ASN A 149 -13.95 -5.40 -6.93
CA ASN A 149 -14.94 -4.33 -6.88
C ASN A 149 -14.53 -3.18 -5.93
N GLY A 150 -13.39 -3.30 -5.23
CA GLY A 150 -12.90 -2.30 -4.29
C GLY A 150 -13.77 -2.15 -3.03
N ARG A 151 -14.21 -3.27 -2.45
CA ARG A 151 -15.14 -3.32 -1.30
C ARG A 151 -14.52 -3.85 0.01
N ASP A 152 -13.20 -4.00 0.08
CA ASP A 152 -12.46 -4.44 1.28
C ASP A 152 -11.52 -3.35 1.80
#